data_AF-A0A822H2W2-F1
#
_entry.id   AF-A0A822H2W2-F1
#
_cell.length_a   1.000
_cell.length_b   1.000
_cell.length_c   1.000
_cell.angle_alpha   90.00
_cell.angle_beta   90.00
_cell.angle_gamma   90.00
#
_symmetry.space_group_name_H-M   'P 1'
#
loop_
_entity.id
_entity.type
_entity.pdbx_description
1 polymer ?
#
loop_
_entity_poly.entity_id
_entity_poly.type
_entity_poly.pdbx_seq_one_letter_code
_entity_poly.pdbx_strand_id
1 'polypeptide(L)'
;AVGRLPNVNIFGTDYDTLDGTGVRDYIHVVDVAIRHIAAMKQFEMNCGLKIYNLGTGKDYSVLEMIKALEKASGKTISYKECSRHPGDLATVCLC
;
A
#
# COMPACT_ATOMS: atom_id res chain seq x y z
N ALA A 1 -12.49 8.96 -6.62
CA ALA A 1 -13.39 9.52 -7.64
C ALA A 1 -14.83 9.64 -7.10
N VAL A 2 -15.10 10.65 -6.27
CA VAL A 2 -16.45 11.17 -5.94
C VAL A 2 -16.40 12.72 -5.81
N GLY A 3 -15.30 13.36 -6.23
CA GLY A 3 -15.09 14.81 -6.11
C GLY A 3 -14.99 15.36 -4.69
N ARG A 4 -14.94 14.51 -3.65
CA ARG A 4 -14.97 14.95 -2.24
C ARG A 4 -13.69 15.66 -1.78
N LEU A 5 -12.55 15.39 -2.42
CA LEU A 5 -11.28 16.03 -2.13
C LEU A 5 -10.71 16.61 -3.42
N PRO A 6 -10.17 17.85 -3.38
CA PRO A 6 -9.65 18.53 -4.57
C PRO A 6 -8.32 17.95 -5.06
N ASN A 7 -7.54 17.32 -4.17
CA ASN A 7 -6.25 16.71 -4.49
C ASN A 7 -5.91 15.60 -3.48
N VAL A 8 -4.96 14.76 -3.87
CA VAL A 8 -4.29 13.78 -2.99
C VAL A 8 -3.12 14.47 -2.30
N ASN A 9 -3.00 14.33 -0.99
CA ASN A 9 -1.84 14.83 -0.25
C ASN A 9 -0.75 13.74 -0.19
N ILE A 10 0.45 14.05 -0.65
CA ILE A 10 1.64 13.20 -0.53
C ILE A 10 2.45 13.68 0.68
N PHE A 11 2.55 12.84 1.72
CA PHE A 11 3.22 13.20 2.97
C PHE A 11 4.70 12.77 2.94
N GLY A 12 5.58 13.73 2.67
CA GLY A 12 7.02 13.51 2.53
C GLY A 12 7.42 13.08 1.11
N THR A 13 8.37 13.83 0.55
CA THR A 13 8.97 13.61 -0.79
C THR A 13 10.50 13.57 -0.75
N ASP A 14 11.07 13.46 0.45
CA ASP A 14 12.49 13.49 0.76
C ASP A 14 12.99 12.19 1.40
N TYR A 15 12.24 11.09 1.25
CA TYR A 15 12.65 9.77 1.72
C TYR A 15 13.79 9.20 0.85
N ASP A 16 14.59 8.29 1.41
CA ASP A 16 15.63 7.56 0.67
C ASP A 16 15.00 6.43 -0.16
N THR A 17 14.18 6.81 -1.14
CA THR A 17 13.48 5.94 -2.08
C THR A 17 13.67 6.47 -3.50
N LEU A 18 13.35 5.66 -4.52
CA LEU A 18 13.66 5.97 -5.92
C LEU A 18 13.05 7.31 -6.39
N ASP A 19 11.90 7.70 -5.87
CA ASP A 19 11.20 8.94 -6.21
C ASP A 19 10.95 9.87 -5.02
N GLY A 20 11.61 9.61 -3.89
CA GLY A 20 11.50 10.39 -2.66
C GLY A 20 10.20 10.17 -1.87
N THR A 21 9.22 9.43 -2.40
CA THR A 21 7.95 9.17 -1.71
C THR A 21 7.96 7.83 -0.97
N GLY A 22 7.07 7.67 0.01
CA GLY A 22 6.98 6.44 0.79
C GLY A 22 6.70 5.22 -0.09
N VAL A 23 7.38 4.11 0.20
CA VAL A 23 7.27 2.85 -0.54
C VAL A 23 6.58 1.79 0.33
N ARG A 24 5.58 1.11 -0.23
CA ARG A 24 4.74 0.12 0.48
C ARG A 24 4.38 -1.07 -0.40
N ASP A 25 4.16 -2.22 0.22
CA ASP A 25 3.53 -3.40 -0.40
C ASP A 25 1.99 -3.25 -0.38
N TYR A 26 1.39 -2.96 -1.53
CA TYR A 26 -0.06 -2.84 -1.69
C TYR A 26 -0.69 -4.19 -2.06
N ILE A 27 -1.57 -4.68 -1.19
CA ILE A 27 -2.34 -5.91 -1.41
C ILE A 27 -3.80 -5.61 -1.75
N HIS A 28 -4.35 -6.35 -2.72
CA HIS A 28 -5.77 -6.25 -3.04
C HIS A 28 -6.61 -6.81 -1.90
N VAL A 29 -7.68 -6.10 -1.51
CA VAL A 29 -8.50 -6.45 -0.34
C VAL A 29 -9.12 -7.86 -0.43
N VAL A 30 -9.44 -8.32 -1.64
CA VAL A 30 -9.97 -9.68 -1.85
C VAL A 30 -8.90 -10.75 -1.56
N ASP A 31 -7.63 -10.49 -1.89
CA ASP A 31 -6.55 -11.44 -1.61
C ASP A 31 -6.31 -11.55 -0.11
N VAL A 32 -6.45 -10.44 0.63
CA VAL A 32 -6.43 -10.45 2.10
C VAL A 32 -7.52 -11.39 2.61
N ALA A 33 -8.77 -11.25 2.14
CA ALA A 33 -9.88 -12.09 2.57
C ALA A 33 -9.66 -13.58 2.25
N ILE A 34 -9.21 -13.90 1.04
CA ILE A 34 -8.90 -15.29 0.63
C ILE A 34 -7.81 -15.90 1.52
N ARG A 35 -6.77 -15.12 1.86
CA ARG A 35 -5.68 -15.58 2.73
C ARG A 35 -6.15 -15.83 4.16
N HIS A 36 -7.10 -15.05 4.69
CA HIS A 36 -7.70 -15.34 5.98
C HIS A 36 -8.46 -16.68 5.97
N ILE A 37 -9.23 -16.95 4.91
CA ILE A 37 -9.92 -18.24 4.75
C ILE A 37 -8.91 -19.40 4.69
N ALA A 38 -7.80 -19.23 3.98
CA ALA A 38 -6.73 -20.23 3.92
C ALA A 38 -6.08 -20.46 5.30
N ALA A 39 -5.80 -19.39 6.06
CA ALA A 39 -5.26 -19.49 7.40
C ALA A 39 -6.21 -20.24 8.35
N MET A 40 -7.53 -20.00 8.25
CA MET A 40 -8.53 -20.73 9.03
C MET A 40 -8.49 -22.25 8.77
N LYS A 41 -8.37 -22.68 7.52
CA LYS A 41 -8.20 -24.12 7.19
C LYS A 41 -6.95 -24.72 7.81
N GLN A 42 -5.91 -23.92 8.00
CA GLN A 42 -4.66 -24.38 8.63
C GLN A 42 -4.79 -24.56 10.14
N PHE A 43 -5.63 -23.75 10.79
CA PHE A 43 -5.99 -23.93 12.20
C PHE A 43 -6.73 -25.26 12.45
N GLU A 44 -7.58 -25.69 11.51
CA GLU A 44 -8.29 -26.99 11.60
C GLU A 44 -7.33 -28.19 11.62
N MET A 45 -6.08 -28.01 11.18
CA MET A 45 -5.04 -29.05 11.19
C MET A 45 -4.13 -29.02 12.43
N ASN A 46 -4.54 -28.34 13.53
CA ASN A 46 -3.74 -28.21 14.76
C ASN A 46 -2.33 -27.62 14.54
N CYS A 47 -2.23 -26.54 13.75
CA CYS A 47 -0.95 -25.95 13.35
C CYS A 47 -0.18 -25.22 14.48
N GLY A 48 -0.77 -25.05 15.66
CA GLY A 48 -0.20 -24.28 16.77
C GLY A 48 -0.15 -22.78 16.47
N LEU A 49 0.88 -22.09 16.94
CA LEU A 49 1.13 -20.69 16.60
C LEU A 49 1.90 -20.58 15.29
N LYS A 50 1.35 -19.83 14.34
CA LYS A 50 2.02 -19.45 13.10
C LYS A 50 1.85 -17.96 12.85
N ILE A 51 2.93 -17.31 12.44
CA ILE A 51 2.98 -15.88 12.13
C ILE A 51 3.25 -15.76 10.64
N TYR A 52 2.42 -14.99 9.95
CA TYR A 52 2.49 -14.80 8.50
C TYR A 52 2.42 -13.32 8.15
N ASN A 53 3.34 -12.89 7.29
CA ASN A 53 3.24 -11.61 6.61
C ASN A 53 2.28 -11.75 5.41
N LEU A 54 1.28 -10.87 5.31
CA LEU A 54 0.33 -10.89 4.18
C LEU A 54 0.58 -9.69 3.26
N GLY A 55 1.38 -9.90 2.21
CA GLY A 55 1.48 -8.95 1.10
C GLY A 55 1.81 -9.61 -0.23
N THR A 56 2.11 -8.79 -1.22
CA THR A 56 2.38 -9.23 -2.59
C THR A 56 3.86 -9.46 -2.86
N GLY A 57 4.75 -8.95 -1.99
CA GLY A 57 6.19 -8.91 -2.20
C GLY A 57 6.60 -7.93 -3.29
N LYS A 58 5.68 -7.06 -3.73
CA LYS A 58 5.94 -6.01 -4.72
C LYS A 58 5.71 -4.66 -4.07
N ASP A 59 6.75 -3.85 -4.12
CA ASP A 59 6.74 -2.52 -3.56
C ASP A 59 6.33 -1.50 -4.61
N TYR A 60 5.52 -0.54 -4.18
CA TYR A 60 5.15 0.61 -4.99
C TYR A 60 5.32 1.89 -4.18
N SER A 61 5.77 2.95 -4.84
CA SER A 61 5.78 4.29 -4.27
C SER A 61 4.38 4.94 -4.28
N VAL A 62 4.21 6.04 -3.54
CA VAL A 62 2.97 6.82 -3.59
C VAL A 62 2.70 7.36 -4.99
N LEU A 63 3.74 7.82 -5.70
CA LEU A 63 3.59 8.34 -7.07
C LEU A 63 3.24 7.25 -8.08
N GLU A 64 3.82 6.05 -7.96
CA GLU A 64 3.46 4.90 -8.78
C GLU A 64 2.00 4.51 -8.59
N MET A 65 1.51 4.54 -7.35
CA MET A 65 0.11 4.25 -7.04
C MET A 65 -0.84 5.30 -7.62
N ILE A 66 -0.48 6.59 -7.58
CA ILE A 66 -1.25 7.66 -8.24
C ILE A 66 -1.32 7.40 -9.75
N LYS A 67 -0.20 7.13 -10.41
CA LYS A 67 -0.15 6.83 -11.86
C LYS A 67 -1.00 5.60 -12.22
N ALA A 68 -0.96 4.56 -11.39
CA ALA A 68 -1.79 3.37 -11.59
C ALA A 68 -3.28 3.71 -11.51
N LEU A 69 -3.67 4.56 -10.57
CA LEU A 69 -5.05 5.01 -10.41
C LEU A 69 -5.50 5.94 -11.53
N GLU A 70 -4.64 6.83 -12.04
CA GLU A 70 -4.91 7.65 -13.22
C GLU A 70 -5.18 6.77 -14.44
N LYS A 71 -4.30 5.78 -14.68
CA LYS A 71 -4.46 4.80 -15.77
C LYS A 71 -5.76 4.02 -15.66
N ALA A 72 -6.12 3.57 -14.47
CA ALA A 72 -7.35 2.79 -14.23
C ALA A 72 -8.61 3.65 -14.37
N SER A 73 -8.56 4.92 -13.97
CA SER A 73 -9.72 5.83 -14.00
C SER A 73 -9.86 6.62 -15.29
N GLY A 74 -8.81 6.70 -16.12
CA GLY A 74 -8.75 7.54 -17.31
C GLY A 74 -8.78 9.04 -17.01
N LYS A 75 -8.50 9.44 -15.76
CA LYS A 75 -8.55 10.83 -15.30
C LYS A 75 -7.23 11.22 -14.66
N THR A 76 -6.82 12.45 -14.88
CA THR A 76 -5.70 13.06 -14.16
C THR A 76 -6.07 13.24 -12.69
N ILE A 77 -5.15 12.90 -11.79
CA ILE A 77 -5.29 13.01 -10.35
C ILE A 77 -4.32 14.08 -9.86
N SER A 78 -4.86 15.23 -9.49
CA SER A 78 -4.08 16.29 -8.86
C SER A 78 -3.60 15.84 -7.48
N TYR A 79 -2.34 16.13 -7.17
CA TYR A 79 -1.76 15.89 -5.86
C TYR A 79 -0.97 17.11 -5.37
N LYS A 80 -0.72 17.16 -4.06
CA LYS A 80 0.05 18.20 -3.39
C LYS A 80 1.04 17.56 -2.43
N GLU A 81 2.27 18.07 -2.41
CA GLU A 81 3.27 17.67 -1.44
C GLU A 81 3.03 18.35 -0.09
N CYS A 82 3.16 17.56 0.97
CA CYS A 82 2.97 17.93 2.37
C CYS A 82 4.18 17.48 3.19
N SER A 83 4.37 18.09 4.36
CA SER A 83 5.35 17.64 5.35
C SER A 83 5.11 16.17 5.72
N ARG A 84 6.17 15.46 6.11
CA ARG A 84 6.07 14.08 6.59
C ARG A 84 5.05 13.93 7.71
N HIS A 85 4.34 12.81 7.72
CA HIS A 85 3.52 12.45 8.87
C HIS A 85 4.44 11.87 9.96
N PRO A 86 4.33 12.32 11.22
CA PRO A 86 5.11 11.75 12.31
C PRO A 86 4.90 10.23 12.43
N GLY A 87 5.99 9.47 12.40
CA GLY A 87 5.95 8.00 12.49
C GLY A 87 5.98 7.27 11.14
N ASP A 88 5.90 7.97 10.01
CA ASP A 88 6.02 7.33 8.71
C ASP A 88 7.47 6.90 8.42
N LEU A 89 7.62 5.63 8.04
CA LEU A 89 8.87 5.06 7.55
C LEU A 89 9.00 5.28 6.03
N ALA A 90 10.24 5.43 5.56
CA ALA A 90 10.55 5.54 4.13
C ALA A 90 10.02 4.33 3.35
N THR A 91 10.37 3.14 3.82
CA THR A 91 10.07 1.88 3.16
C THR A 91 9.58 0.85 4.17
N VAL A 92 8.48 0.18 3.84
CA VAL A 92 7.99 -0.99 4.58
C VAL A 92 7.81 -2.11 3.55
N CYS A 93 8.84 -2.95 3.41
CA CYS A 93 8.85 -4.11 2.54
C CYS A 93 8.56 -5.38 3.33
N LEU A 94 7.87 -6.32 2.71
CA LEU A 94 7.77 -7.68 3.21
C LEU A 94 8.90 -8.52 2.61
N CYS A 95 9.89 -8.84 3.45
CA CYS A 95 10.98 -9.77 3.15
C CYS A 95 10.56 -11.22 3.37
#